data_AF-A0A8T6SPX4-F1
#
_entry.id   AF-A0A8T6SPX4-F1
#
_cell.length_a   1.000
_cell.length_b   1.000
_cell.length_c   1.000
_cell.angle_alpha   90.00
_cell.angle_beta   90.00
_cell.angle_gamma   90.00
#
_symmetry.space_group_name_H-M   'P 1'
#
loop_
_entity.id
_entity.type
_entity.pdbx_description
1 polymer ?
#
loop_
_entity_poly.entity_id
_entity_poly.type
_entity_poly.pdbx_seq_one_letter_code
_entity_poly.pdbx_strand_id
1 'polypeptide(L)'
;MQKDEKDVEKLLEKDKKPVRRTTIILDQEEREFIDSLIENGKEPGIKPLISKMLDVYRSMMVYDWRFPGEYYCGISRIAFVNVELINILIRNIPEERWREIGKKMGEAGRVSMEATLGIRTANREKWQDVFKRLRVQGFGDLLLKDKYILL
;
A
#
# COMPACT_ATOMS: atom_id res chain seq x y z
N MET A 1 38.35 -8.89 12.31
CA MET A 1 38.02 -9.73 11.15
C MET A 1 37.11 -10.91 11.47
N GLN A 2 37.35 -11.78 12.46
CA GLN A 2 36.45 -12.92 12.76
C GLN A 2 35.14 -12.59 13.52
N LYS A 3 35.01 -11.38 14.08
CA LYS A 3 33.84 -10.99 14.88
C LYS A 3 32.69 -10.49 13.98
N ASP A 4 33.04 -9.80 12.90
CA ASP A 4 32.09 -9.23 11.94
C ASP A 4 31.41 -10.31 11.07
N GLU A 5 32.12 -11.39 10.72
CA GLU A 5 31.53 -12.51 9.98
C GLU A 5 30.45 -13.26 10.78
N LYS A 6 30.67 -13.48 12.09
CA LYS A 6 29.70 -14.15 12.96
C LYS A 6 28.44 -13.32 13.22
N ASP A 7 28.54 -12.00 13.20
CA ASP A 7 27.38 -11.11 13.36
C ASP A 7 26.58 -10.99 12.06
N VAL A 8 27.23 -11.06 10.90
CA VAL A 8 26.57 -11.18 9.58
C VAL A 8 25.87 -12.54 9.45
N GLU A 9 26.50 -13.62 9.90
CA GLU A 9 25.93 -14.97 9.87
C GLU A 9 24.70 -15.09 10.80
N LYS A 10 24.75 -14.49 11.99
CA LYS A 10 23.59 -14.38 12.91
C LYS A 10 22.44 -13.52 12.36
N LEU A 11 22.73 -12.50 11.55
CA LEU A 11 21.72 -11.70 10.87
C LEU A 11 21.06 -12.50 9.73
N LEU A 12 21.83 -13.30 8.99
CA LEU A 12 21.34 -14.20 7.94
C LEU A 12 20.53 -15.38 8.49
N GLU A 13 20.83 -15.86 9.70
CA GLU A 13 20.07 -16.93 10.36
C GLU A 13 18.73 -16.45 10.94
N LYS A 14 18.62 -15.19 11.36
CA LYS A 14 17.38 -14.63 11.93
C LYS A 14 16.21 -14.54 10.92
N ASP A 15 16.51 -14.52 9.62
CA ASP A 15 15.51 -14.36 8.57
C ASP A 15 15.01 -15.68 7.94
N LYS A 16 15.49 -16.85 8.39
CA LYS A 16 14.96 -18.15 7.94
C LYS A 16 13.65 -18.48 8.65
N LYS A 17 12.61 -17.66 8.48
CA LYS A 17 11.24 -18.10 8.75
C LYS A 17 10.96 -19.34 7.88
N PRO A 18 10.41 -20.43 8.44
CA PRO A 18 10.18 -21.65 7.69
C PRO A 18 9.25 -21.36 6.50
N VAL A 19 9.76 -21.59 5.29
CA VAL A 19 8.97 -21.45 4.05
C VAL A 19 7.92 -22.56 4.05
N ARG A 20 6.67 -22.19 4.31
CA ARG A 20 5.54 -23.11 4.24
C ARG A 20 5.13 -23.28 2.77
N ARG A 21 5.09 -24.52 2.30
CA ARG A 21 4.58 -24.85 0.97
C ARG A 21 3.06 -25.02 1.04
N THR A 22 2.35 -24.44 0.09
CA THR A 22 0.89 -24.49 -0.01
C THR A 22 0.53 -24.81 -1.46
N THR A 23 -0.41 -25.72 -1.65
CA THR A 23 -1.02 -26.02 -2.95
C THR A 23 -2.27 -25.17 -3.10
N ILE A 24 -2.41 -24.49 -4.23
CA ILE A 24 -3.59 -23.70 -4.59
C ILE A 24 -4.23 -24.39 -5.79
N ILE A 25 -5.54 -24.62 -5.72
CA ILE A 25 -6.33 -25.13 -6.84
C ILE A 25 -6.92 -23.89 -7.52
N LEU A 26 -6.65 -23.77 -8.81
CA LEU A 26 -7.21 -22.73 -9.67
C LEU A 26 -8.09 -23.41 -10.70
N ASP A 27 -9.17 -22.74 -11.09
CA ASP A 27 -9.94 -23.18 -12.25
C ASP A 27 -9.19 -22.87 -13.57
N GLN A 28 -9.75 -23.34 -14.67
CA GLN A 28 -9.12 -23.17 -15.98
C GLN A 28 -9.07 -21.69 -16.40
N GLU A 29 -10.13 -20.92 -16.15
CA GLU A 29 -10.21 -19.50 -16.53
C GLU A 29 -9.22 -18.64 -15.74
N GLU A 30 -9.11 -18.87 -14.43
CA GLU A 30 -8.13 -18.25 -13.53
C GLU A 30 -6.70 -18.57 -13.99
N ARG A 31 -6.44 -19.83 -14.38
CA ARG A 31 -5.12 -20.24 -14.84
C ARG A 31 -4.75 -19.60 -16.16
N GLU A 32 -5.64 -19.64 -17.15
CA GLU A 32 -5.45 -19.00 -18.45
C GLU A 32 -5.24 -17.49 -18.32
N PHE A 33 -6.00 -16.84 -17.44
CA PHE A 33 -5.80 -15.43 -17.13
C PHE A 33 -4.41 -15.15 -16.57
N ILE A 34 -3.97 -15.92 -15.56
CA ILE A 34 -2.64 -15.76 -14.96
C ILE A 34 -1.53 -15.99 -15.99
N ASP A 35 -1.64 -17.06 -16.78
CA ASP A 35 -0.63 -17.38 -17.80
C ASP A 35 -0.56 -16.26 -18.85
N SER A 36 -1.69 -15.67 -19.26
CA SER A 36 -1.71 -14.52 -20.16
C SER A 36 -0.98 -13.28 -19.58
N LEU A 37 -1.05 -13.06 -18.26
CA LEU A 37 -0.32 -11.95 -17.63
C LEU A 37 1.19 -12.19 -17.65
N ILE A 38 1.61 -13.45 -17.50
CA ILE A 38 3.02 -13.85 -17.49
C ILE A 38 3.60 -13.79 -18.91
N GLU A 39 2.89 -14.32 -19.90
CA GLU A 39 3.29 -14.31 -21.31
C GLU A 39 3.45 -12.89 -21.85
N ASN A 40 2.55 -11.98 -21.46
CA ASN A 40 2.63 -10.57 -21.82
C ASN A 40 3.69 -9.78 -20.99
N GLY A 41 4.44 -10.44 -20.12
CA GLY A 41 5.47 -9.81 -19.28
C GLY A 41 4.95 -8.87 -18.20
N LYS A 42 3.63 -8.87 -17.90
CA LYS A 42 3.02 -8.02 -16.87
C LYS A 42 3.31 -8.52 -15.46
N GLU A 43 3.45 -9.83 -15.30
CA GLU A 43 3.79 -10.46 -14.03
C GLU A 43 4.97 -11.44 -14.21
N PRO A 44 5.94 -11.47 -13.29
CA PRO A 44 7.14 -12.31 -13.43
C PRO A 44 6.88 -13.80 -13.14
N GLY A 45 5.67 -14.16 -12.70
CA GLY A 45 5.27 -15.53 -12.42
C GLY A 45 4.16 -15.64 -11.38
N ILE A 46 3.60 -16.83 -11.23
CA ILE A 46 2.46 -17.09 -10.33
C ILE A 46 2.78 -16.83 -8.86
N LYS A 47 3.96 -17.24 -8.38
CA LYS A 47 4.34 -17.06 -6.96
C LYS A 47 4.49 -15.58 -6.58
N PRO A 48 5.22 -14.75 -7.34
CA PRO A 48 5.26 -13.30 -7.13
C PRO A 48 3.86 -12.67 -7.20
N LEU A 49 3.03 -13.06 -8.18
CA LEU A 49 1.67 -12.57 -8.33
C LEU A 49 0.82 -12.85 -7.07
N ILE A 50 0.77 -14.10 -6.60
CA ILE A 50 0.01 -14.47 -5.40
C ILE A 50 0.53 -13.72 -4.17
N SER A 51 1.85 -13.53 -4.05
CA SER A 51 2.45 -12.77 -2.94
C SER A 51 2.01 -11.30 -2.98
N LYS A 52 2.04 -10.68 -4.16
CA LYS A 52 1.55 -9.33 -4.43
C LYS A 52 0.06 -9.20 -4.12
N MET A 53 -0.76 -10.17 -4.53
CA MET A 53 -2.20 -10.19 -4.26
C MET A 53 -2.49 -10.24 -2.75
N LEU A 54 -1.79 -11.09 -1.99
CA LEU A 54 -1.93 -11.14 -0.53
C LEU A 54 -1.51 -9.84 0.15
N ASP A 55 -0.45 -9.20 -0.35
CA ASP A 55 -0.02 -7.89 0.14
C ASP A 55 -1.04 -6.79 -0.13
N VAL A 56 -1.62 -6.77 -1.34
CA VAL A 56 -2.71 -5.85 -1.70
C VAL A 56 -3.95 -6.13 -0.87
N TYR A 57 -4.37 -7.39 -0.77
CA TYR A 57 -5.54 -7.83 0.00
C TYR A 57 -5.48 -7.36 1.45
N ARG A 58 -4.31 -7.48 2.09
CA ARG A 58 -4.08 -6.96 3.45
C ARG A 58 -3.99 -5.44 3.49
N SER A 59 -3.23 -4.82 2.59
CA SER A 59 -2.93 -3.37 2.64
C SER A 59 -4.16 -2.50 2.33
N MET A 60 -5.07 -3.01 1.51
CA MET A 60 -6.35 -2.37 1.20
C MET A 60 -7.49 -2.79 2.13
N MET A 61 -7.22 -3.70 3.07
CA MET A 61 -8.21 -4.30 3.97
C MET A 61 -9.41 -4.85 3.18
N VAL A 62 -9.14 -5.59 2.09
CA VAL A 62 -10.18 -6.10 1.18
C VAL A 62 -11.17 -7.02 1.90
N TYR A 63 -10.73 -7.68 2.98
CA TYR A 63 -11.59 -8.48 3.85
C TYR A 63 -12.68 -7.67 4.58
N ASP A 64 -12.57 -6.34 4.68
CA ASP A 64 -13.60 -5.47 5.25
C ASP A 64 -14.54 -4.89 4.18
N TRP A 65 -14.29 -5.17 2.89
CA TRP A 65 -15.09 -4.62 1.81
C TRP A 65 -16.46 -5.30 1.75
N ARG A 66 -17.51 -4.50 1.54
CA ARG A 66 -18.83 -5.02 1.19
C ARG A 66 -18.97 -4.93 -0.32
N PHE A 67 -18.41 -5.93 -0.98
CA PHE A 67 -18.36 -5.99 -2.43
C PHE A 67 -19.71 -6.47 -3.02
N PRO A 68 -20.23 -5.83 -4.08
CA PRO A 68 -19.78 -4.58 -4.72
C PRO A 68 -20.37 -3.31 -4.06
N GLY A 69 -19.67 -2.18 -4.18
CA GLY A 69 -20.24 -0.83 -3.94
C GLY A 69 -19.80 -0.11 -2.66
N GLU A 70 -19.34 -0.83 -1.63
CA GLU A 70 -18.76 -0.19 -0.44
C GLU A 70 -17.38 -0.76 -0.10
N TYR A 71 -16.35 0.02 -0.43
CA TYR A 71 -14.97 -0.28 -0.10
C TYR A 71 -14.60 0.39 1.21
N TYR A 72 -14.16 -0.39 2.19
CA TYR A 72 -13.76 0.11 3.49
C TYR A 72 -12.28 -0.11 3.71
N CYS A 73 -11.66 0.80 4.44
CA CYS A 73 -10.40 0.55 5.09
C CYS A 73 -10.55 1.02 6.52
N GLY A 74 -10.81 0.07 7.42
CA GLY A 74 -11.31 0.33 8.77
C GLY A 74 -12.58 1.14 8.77
N ILE A 75 -12.58 2.25 9.50
CA ILE A 75 -13.77 3.09 9.66
C ILE A 75 -14.04 4.02 8.47
N SER A 76 -13.13 4.06 7.49
CA SER A 76 -13.23 4.99 6.36
C SER A 76 -13.73 4.30 5.11
N ARG A 77 -14.81 4.84 4.54
CA ARG A 77 -15.27 4.48 3.20
C ARG A 77 -14.34 5.10 2.16
N ILE A 78 -13.95 4.29 1.18
CA ILE A 78 -13.07 4.65 0.08
C ILE A 78 -13.89 4.66 -1.21
N ALA A 79 -13.62 5.67 -2.05
CA ALA A 79 -14.13 5.74 -3.42
C ALA A 79 -12.94 5.80 -4.37
N PHE A 80 -12.98 4.99 -5.42
CA PHE A 80 -12.04 5.11 -6.54
C PHE A 80 -12.59 6.14 -7.51
N VAL A 81 -11.85 7.23 -7.70
CA VAL A 81 -12.22 8.33 -8.58
C VAL A 81 -11.09 8.61 -9.56
N ASN A 82 -11.43 8.93 -10.80
CA ASN A 82 -10.47 9.32 -11.82
C ASN A 82 -9.81 10.64 -11.43
N VAL A 83 -8.49 10.75 -11.63
CA VAL A 83 -7.73 11.95 -11.28
C VAL A 83 -8.21 13.18 -12.05
N GLU A 84 -8.74 12.99 -13.25
CA GLU A 84 -9.35 14.03 -14.08
C GLU A 84 -10.53 14.71 -13.39
N LEU A 85 -11.36 13.95 -12.66
CA LEU A 85 -12.48 14.50 -11.90
C LEU A 85 -11.98 15.38 -10.75
N ILE A 86 -10.94 14.93 -10.05
CA ILE A 86 -10.29 15.72 -8.99
C ILE A 86 -9.68 17.01 -9.58
N ASN A 87 -9.01 16.92 -10.72
CA ASN A 87 -8.41 18.07 -11.40
C ASN A 87 -9.45 19.11 -11.81
N ILE A 88 -10.61 18.68 -12.29
CA ILE A 88 -11.73 19.58 -12.60
C ILE A 88 -12.19 20.31 -11.32
N LEU A 89 -12.32 19.59 -10.20
CA LEU A 89 -12.68 20.22 -8.91
C LEU A 89 -11.64 21.23 -8.46
N ILE A 90 -10.35 20.88 -8.49
CA ILE A 90 -9.24 21.75 -8.06
C ILE A 90 -9.21 23.04 -8.88
N ARG A 91 -9.41 22.97 -10.21
CA ARG A 91 -9.44 24.15 -11.09
C ARG A 91 -10.54 25.16 -10.75
N ASN A 92 -11.60 24.73 -10.07
CA ASN A 92 -12.70 25.61 -9.63
C ASN A 92 -12.50 26.15 -8.21
N ILE A 93 -11.42 25.77 -7.53
CA ILE A 93 -11.08 26.23 -6.19
C ILE A 93 -10.03 27.35 -6.32
N PRO A 94 -10.23 28.52 -5.70
CA PRO A 94 -9.21 29.57 -5.67
C PRO A 94 -7.88 29.08 -5.06
N GLU A 95 -6.75 29.43 -5.68
CA GLU A 95 -5.42 28.93 -5.30
C GLU A 95 -5.06 29.21 -3.83
N GLU A 96 -5.50 30.36 -3.30
CA GLU A 96 -5.29 30.74 -1.90
C GLU A 96 -5.92 29.76 -0.91
N ARG A 97 -6.94 28.98 -1.34
CA ARG A 97 -7.62 27.99 -0.52
C ARG A 97 -7.00 26.59 -0.62
N TRP A 98 -6.13 26.34 -1.60
CA TRP A 98 -5.56 25.00 -1.83
C TRP A 98 -4.81 24.48 -0.61
N ARG A 99 -4.01 25.35 0.03
CA ARG A 99 -3.25 24.99 1.23
C ARG A 99 -4.15 24.64 2.42
N GLU A 100 -5.22 25.41 2.62
CA GLU A 100 -6.19 25.17 3.70
C GLU A 100 -6.90 23.83 3.49
N ILE A 101 -7.34 23.56 2.26
CA ILE A 101 -8.04 22.33 1.89
C ILE A 101 -7.10 21.13 2.05
N GLY A 102 -5.87 21.22 1.53
CA GLY A 102 -4.86 20.18 1.70
C GLY A 102 -4.59 19.86 3.17
N LYS A 103 -4.54 20.88 4.04
CA LYS A 103 -4.38 20.67 5.49
C LYS A 103 -5.57 19.92 6.09
N LYS A 104 -6.81 20.31 5.78
CA LYS A 104 -8.01 19.62 6.26
C LYS A 104 -8.10 18.18 5.75
N MET A 105 -7.73 17.94 4.49
CA MET A 105 -7.64 16.59 3.92
C MET A 105 -6.59 15.75 4.65
N GLY A 106 -5.42 16.33 4.93
CA GLY A 106 -4.36 15.67 5.72
C GLY A 106 -4.81 15.34 7.14
N GLU A 107 -5.53 16.23 7.81
CA GLU A 107 -6.10 16.00 9.14
C GLU A 107 -7.12 14.85 9.14
N ALA A 108 -8.03 14.82 8.16
CA ALA A 108 -8.98 13.72 8.00
C ALA A 108 -8.27 12.38 7.71
N GLY A 109 -7.26 12.39 6.82
CA GLY A 109 -6.44 11.22 6.52
C GLY A 109 -5.68 10.72 7.76
N ARG A 110 -5.13 11.64 8.56
CA ARG A 110 -4.43 11.32 9.81
C ARG A 110 -5.34 10.58 10.79
N VAL A 111 -6.55 11.10 11.02
CA VAL A 111 -7.54 10.47 11.91
C VAL A 111 -7.93 9.08 11.41
N SER A 112 -8.16 8.94 10.09
CA SER A 112 -8.45 7.64 9.47
C SER A 112 -7.34 6.61 9.73
N MET A 113 -6.08 7.00 9.53
CA MET A 113 -4.92 6.12 9.74
C MET A 113 -4.70 5.75 11.21
N GLU A 114 -4.85 6.72 12.12
CA GLU A 114 -4.71 6.48 13.56
C GLU A 114 -5.80 5.56 14.09
N ALA A 115 -7.06 5.80 13.72
CA ALA A 115 -8.20 5.04 14.20
C ALA A 115 -8.26 3.62 13.62
N THR A 116 -7.91 3.46 12.34
CA THR A 116 -8.00 2.18 11.64
C THR A 116 -6.79 1.29 11.88
N LEU A 117 -5.59 1.86 11.80
CA LEU A 117 -4.34 1.09 11.75
C LEU A 117 -3.52 1.23 13.03
N GLY A 118 -3.95 2.06 13.98
CA GLY A 118 -3.18 2.37 15.19
C GLY A 118 -1.84 3.05 14.89
N ILE A 119 -1.67 3.62 13.70
CA ILE A 119 -0.42 4.26 13.28
C ILE A 119 -0.31 5.61 13.97
N ARG A 120 0.67 5.77 14.86
CA ARG A 120 0.99 7.07 15.47
C ARG A 120 1.69 7.96 14.45
N THR A 121 0.92 8.76 13.72
CA THR A 121 1.44 9.62 12.62
C THR A 121 2.46 10.66 13.11
N ALA A 122 2.38 11.08 14.36
CA ALA A 122 3.36 11.96 15.00
C ALA A 122 4.72 11.27 15.27
N ASN A 123 4.78 9.94 15.31
CA ASN A 123 6.02 9.20 15.45
C ASN A 123 6.68 9.00 14.09
N ARG A 124 7.84 9.64 13.89
CA ARG A 124 8.63 9.57 12.67
C ARG A 124 9.05 8.15 12.27
N GLU A 125 9.28 7.26 13.24
CA GLU A 125 9.62 5.86 12.97
C GLU A 125 8.49 5.10 12.26
N LYS A 126 7.25 5.59 12.41
CA LYS A 126 6.05 5.02 11.79
C LYS A 126 5.69 5.65 10.45
N TRP A 127 6.49 6.60 9.95
CA TRP A 127 6.20 7.28 8.68
C TRP A 127 6.26 6.35 7.47
N GLN A 128 7.03 5.26 7.53
CA GLN A 128 7.01 4.25 6.46
C GLN A 128 5.62 3.61 6.31
N ASP A 129 4.93 3.36 7.41
CA ASP A 129 3.56 2.84 7.40
C ASP A 129 2.57 3.88 6.85
N VAL A 130 2.79 5.17 7.16
CA VAL A 130 2.02 6.30 6.62
C VAL A 130 2.21 6.43 5.10
N PHE A 131 3.45 6.40 4.61
CA PHE A 131 3.75 6.51 3.18
C PHE A 131 3.22 5.32 2.39
N LYS A 132 3.37 4.10 2.94
CA LYS A 132 2.73 2.91 2.38
C LYS A 132 1.23 3.12 2.25
N ARG A 133 0.59 3.71 3.25
CA ARG A 133 -0.86 3.96 3.23
C ARG A 133 -1.27 4.99 2.19
N LEU A 134 -0.54 6.10 2.09
CA LEU A 134 -0.79 7.14 1.09
C LEU A 134 -0.60 6.61 -0.34
N ARG A 135 0.43 5.77 -0.56
CA ARG A 135 0.64 5.05 -1.82
C ARG A 135 -0.54 4.16 -2.19
N VAL A 136 -1.03 3.36 -1.24
CA VAL A 136 -2.21 2.49 -1.45
C VAL A 136 -3.47 3.29 -1.80
N GLN A 137 -3.57 4.53 -1.32
CA GLN A 137 -4.68 5.45 -1.64
C GLN A 137 -4.48 6.22 -2.96
N GLY A 138 -3.36 6.03 -3.65
CA GLY A 138 -3.10 6.67 -4.94
C GLY A 138 -2.48 8.07 -4.86
N PHE A 139 -1.98 8.50 -3.70
CA PHE A 139 -1.29 9.80 -3.56
C PHE A 139 0.14 9.82 -4.12
N GLY A 140 0.70 8.66 -4.48
CA GLY A 140 2.03 8.52 -5.06
C GLY A 140 3.08 7.92 -4.12
N ASP A 141 4.31 7.86 -4.61
CA ASP A 141 5.45 7.24 -3.93
C ASP A 141 6.23 8.27 -3.13
N LEU A 142 5.93 8.33 -1.82
CA LEU A 142 6.62 9.23 -0.89
C LEU A 142 7.90 8.58 -0.37
N LEU A 143 9.05 9.23 -0.59
CA LEU A 143 10.35 8.80 -0.08
C LEU A 143 10.94 9.84 0.88
N LEU A 144 11.33 9.40 2.07
CA LEU A 144 12.02 10.26 3.04
C LEU A 144 13.53 10.16 2.85
N LYS A 145 14.16 11.25 2.41
CA LYS A 145 15.62 11.40 2.31
C LYS A 145 16.07 12.51 3.25
N ASP A 146 16.70 12.13 4.36
CA ASP A 146 17.12 13.02 5.44
C ASP A 146 15.97 13.87 6.01
N LYS A 147 15.86 15.13 5.62
CA LYS A 147 14.78 16.05 6.04
C LYS A 147 13.77 16.35 4.93
N TYR A 148 13.96 15.75 3.75
CA TYR A 148 13.17 16.01 2.56
C TYR A 148 12.24 14.85 2.26
N ILE A 149 11.03 15.19 1.78
CA ILE A 149 10.09 14.24 1.20
C ILE A 149 10.19 14.41 -0.32
N LEU A 150 10.52 13.33 -1.01
CA LEU A 150 10.49 13.24 -2.46
C LEU A 150 9.14 12.65 -2.89
N LEU A 151 8.58 13.23 -3.94
CA LEU A 151 7.30 12.88 -4.58
C LEU A 151 7.56 12.37 -5.99
#